data_AF-A0A944QG75-F1
#
_entry.id   AF-A0A944QG75-F1
#
_cell.length_a   1.000
_cell.length_b   1.000
_cell.length_c   1.000
_cell.angle_alpha   90.00
_cell.angle_beta   90.00
_cell.angle_gamma   90.00
#
_symmetry.space_group_name_H-M   'P 1'
#
loop_
_entity.id
_entity.type
_entity.pdbx_description
1 polymer ?
#
loop_
_entity_poly.entity_id
_entity_poly.type
_entity_poly.pdbx_seq_one_letter_code
_entity_poly.pdbx_strand_id
1 'polypeptide(L)'
;MTLSRGPGGIAAGPFGAQKALTLAPGRDGTVVTTLDRALPNGPWNAQLQLKSGLVEREAAASITFPDAGQGETVEPPQEAGFPWTALGAGVAVLFIVAALLWSWLRRRNTAETRA
;
A
#
# COMPACT_ATOMS: atom_id res chain seq x y z
N MET A 1 15.46 -6.99 2.07
CA MET A 1 14.39 -7.73 2.77
C MET A 1 14.78 -7.93 4.22
N THR A 2 13.87 -7.71 5.15
CA THR A 2 14.07 -7.94 6.58
C THR A 2 13.01 -8.89 7.09
N LEU A 3 13.38 -9.74 8.06
CA LEU A 3 12.46 -10.63 8.76
C LEU A 3 12.37 -10.18 10.22
N SER A 4 11.15 -10.09 10.73
CA SER A 4 10.87 -9.67 12.11
C SER A 4 9.80 -10.55 12.73
N ARG A 5 9.62 -10.44 14.05
CA ARG A 5 8.61 -11.21 14.81
C ARG A 5 8.72 -12.73 14.58
N GLY A 6 9.95 -13.22 14.43
CA GLY A 6 10.20 -14.65 14.28
C GLY A 6 10.02 -15.42 15.60
N PRO A 7 10.12 -16.75 15.55
CA PRO A 7 10.03 -17.61 16.74
C PRO A 7 11.01 -17.20 17.83
N GLY A 8 10.53 -17.04 19.06
CA GLY A 8 11.35 -16.53 20.16
C GLY A 8 11.66 -15.03 20.10
N GLY A 9 10.96 -14.26 19.26
CA GLY A 9 11.09 -12.81 19.18
C GLY A 9 12.29 -12.32 18.37
N ILE A 10 12.91 -13.22 17.61
CA ILE A 10 14.12 -12.91 16.83
C ILE A 10 13.80 -12.16 15.53
N ALA A 11 14.82 -11.49 15.01
CA ALA A 11 14.82 -10.83 13.71
C ALA A 11 15.99 -11.33 12.87
N ALA A 12 15.88 -11.23 11.55
CA ALA A 12 16.92 -11.64 10.62
C ALA A 12 17.03 -10.71 9.41
N GLY A 13 18.23 -10.62 8.84
CA GLY A 13 18.56 -9.71 7.75
C GLY A 13 19.22 -8.41 8.23
N PRO A 14 19.41 -7.43 7.33
CA PRO A 14 18.83 -7.34 5.99
C PRO A 14 19.43 -8.34 4.99
N PHE A 15 18.57 -8.99 4.21
CA PHE A 15 18.94 -9.83 3.08
C PHE A 15 18.82 -9.02 1.78
N GLY A 16 19.92 -8.99 1.01
CA GLY A 16 19.99 -8.30 -0.27
C GLY A 16 19.41 -9.13 -1.42
N ALA A 17 18.82 -8.45 -2.41
CA ALA A 17 18.50 -9.06 -3.68
C ALA A 17 19.79 -9.50 -4.38
N GLN A 18 19.80 -10.70 -4.95
CA GLN A 18 21.01 -11.23 -5.62
C GLN A 18 21.33 -10.46 -6.92
N LYS A 19 20.30 -9.93 -7.59
CA LYS A 19 20.44 -9.30 -8.90
C LYS A 19 19.58 -8.04 -8.98
N ALA A 20 20.18 -6.96 -9.48
CA ALA A 20 19.46 -5.76 -9.89
C ALA A 20 18.68 -6.03 -11.19
N LEU A 21 17.42 -5.62 -11.24
CA LEU A 21 16.54 -5.81 -12.38
C LEU A 21 16.08 -4.46 -12.91
N THR A 22 16.30 -4.22 -14.21
CA THR A 22 15.74 -3.07 -14.92
C THR A 22 14.41 -3.48 -15.52
N LEU A 23 13.34 -2.77 -15.17
CA LEU A 23 12.00 -2.99 -15.72
C LEU A 23 11.66 -1.92 -16.74
N ALA A 24 11.14 -2.35 -17.89
CA ALA A 24 10.48 -1.44 -18.81
C ALA A 24 9.14 -0.96 -18.22
N PRO A 25 8.60 0.18 -18.67
CA PRO A 25 7.31 0.68 -18.19
C PRO A 25 6.19 -0.37 -18.33
N GLY A 26 5.43 -0.58 -17.25
CA GLY A 26 4.29 -1.52 -17.22
C GLY A 26 4.67 -3.00 -17.24
N ARG A 27 5.93 -3.35 -16.97
CA ARG A 27 6.39 -4.74 -16.91
C ARG A 27 6.68 -5.18 -15.47
N ASP A 28 6.44 -6.45 -15.23
CA ASP A 28 6.72 -7.11 -13.96
C ASP A 28 8.10 -7.77 -13.95
N GLY A 29 8.62 -8.00 -12.76
CA GLY A 29 9.93 -8.58 -12.53
C GLY A 29 10.00 -9.46 -11.30
N THR A 30 10.79 -10.51 -11.37
CA THR A 30 11.03 -11.41 -10.23
C THR A 30 12.38 -11.08 -9.58
N VAL A 31 12.36 -10.85 -8.28
CA VAL A 31 13.55 -10.62 -7.46
C VAL A 31 13.74 -11.80 -6.52
N VAL A 32 14.93 -12.40 -6.54
CA VAL A 32 15.28 -13.52 -5.67
C VAL A 32 16.24 -13.04 -4.58
N THR A 33 15.93 -13.42 -3.34
CA THR A 33 16.74 -13.15 -2.15
C THR A 33 17.12 -14.50 -1.55
N THR A 34 18.42 -14.72 -1.28
CA THR A 34 18.86 -15.91 -0.54
C THR A 34 18.78 -15.63 0.96
N LEU A 35 18.20 -16.54 1.71
CA LEU A 35 18.16 -16.51 3.17
C LEU A 35 19.12 -17.55 3.73
N ASP A 36 19.57 -17.33 4.98
CA ASP A 36 20.43 -18.29 5.66
C ASP A 36 19.64 -19.56 6.05
N ARG A 37 20.29 -20.73 6.03
CA ARG A 37 19.68 -22.04 6.27
C ARG A 37 19.21 -22.21 7.72
N ALA A 38 19.74 -21.43 8.66
CA ALA A 38 19.47 -21.57 10.09
C ALA A 38 18.19 -20.85 10.58
N LEU A 39 17.29 -20.41 9.70
CA LEU A 39 16.05 -19.76 10.09
C LEU A 39 15.05 -20.79 10.64
N PRO A 40 14.57 -20.64 11.89
CA PRO A 40 13.49 -21.45 12.41
C PRO A 40 12.22 -21.37 11.56
N ASN A 41 11.48 -22.47 11.57
CA ASN A 41 10.12 -22.53 11.01
C ASN A 41 9.29 -21.42 11.66
N GLY A 42 8.64 -20.60 10.83
CA GLY A 42 7.97 -19.36 11.24
C GLY A 42 6.77 -19.53 12.17
N PRO A 43 5.90 -18.51 12.30
CA PRO A 43 5.70 -17.41 11.37
C PRO A 43 6.75 -16.29 11.48
N TRP A 44 6.99 -15.61 10.37
CA TRP A 44 7.84 -14.42 10.27
C TRP A 44 7.07 -13.31 9.58
N ASN A 45 7.26 -12.07 10.05
CA ASN A 45 6.86 -10.90 9.32
C ASN A 45 7.98 -10.47 8.37
N ALA A 46 7.80 -10.76 7.09
CA ALA A 46 8.72 -10.38 6.03
C ALA A 46 8.38 -9.00 5.48
N GLN A 47 9.37 -8.12 5.40
CA GLN A 47 9.27 -6.79 4.83
C GLN A 47 10.26 -6.65 3.67
N LEU A 48 9.77 -6.24 2.52
CA LEU A 48 10.55 -6.03 1.31
C LEU A 48 10.36 -4.60 0.82
N GLN A 49 11.45 -3.84 0.82
CA GLN A 49 11.52 -2.53 0.19
C GLN A 49 12.29 -2.65 -1.13
N LEU A 50 11.66 -2.22 -2.21
CA LEU A 50 12.25 -2.16 -3.54
C LEU A 50 12.25 -0.72 -4.03
N LYS A 51 13.40 -0.30 -4.55
CA LYS A 51 13.60 1.03 -5.11
C LYS A 51 14.03 0.93 -6.57
N SER A 52 13.33 1.68 -7.43
CA SER A 52 13.64 1.85 -8.85
C SER A 52 13.65 3.34 -9.17
N GLY A 53 14.84 3.93 -9.21
CA GLY A 53 15.01 5.38 -9.40
C GLY A 53 14.33 6.19 -8.28
N LEU A 54 13.29 6.93 -8.64
CA LEU A 54 12.46 7.74 -7.72
C LEU A 54 11.26 6.97 -7.14
N VAL A 55 10.99 5.76 -7.63
CA VAL A 55 9.88 4.93 -7.16
C VAL A 55 10.38 4.02 -6.06
N GLU A 56 9.71 4.08 -4.91
CA GLU A 56 9.92 3.17 -3.79
C GLU A 56 8.62 2.44 -3.50
N ARG A 57 8.71 1.12 -3.32
CA ARG A 57 7.59 0.25 -2.99
C ARG A 57 7.98 -0.58 -1.79
N GLU A 58 7.07 -0.65 -0.84
CA GLU A 58 7.18 -1.53 0.31
C GLU A 58 6.07 -2.58 0.24
N ALA A 59 6.40 -3.81 0.62
CA ALA A 59 5.44 -4.89 0.79
C ALA A 59 5.78 -5.64 2.08
N ALA A 60 4.76 -5.99 2.86
CA ALA A 60 4.90 -6.78 4.06
C ALA A 60 3.96 -8.00 4.01
N ALA A 61 4.45 -9.17 4.40
CA ALA A 61 3.67 -10.40 4.42
C ALA A 61 4.11 -11.32 5.56
N SER A 62 3.19 -12.16 6.06
CA SER A 62 3.53 -13.21 7.01
C SER A 62 3.95 -14.47 6.24
N ILE A 63 5.17 -14.95 6.46
CA ILE A 63 5.69 -16.16 5.80
C ILE A 63 6.06 -17.22 6.83
N THR A 64 5.90 -18.50 6.47
CA THR A 64 6.30 -19.64 7.30
C THR A 64 7.21 -20.54 6.49
N PHE A 65 8.41 -20.82 6.99
CA PHE A 65 9.32 -21.77 6.37
C PHE A 65 8.89 -23.21 6.70
N PRO A 66 8.81 -24.11 5.70
CA PRO A 66 8.55 -25.53 5.94
C PRO A 66 9.82 -26.25 6.44
N ASP A 67 9.65 -27.43 7.03
CA ASP A 67 10.78 -28.28 7.48
C ASP A 67 11.76 -28.63 6.34
N ALA A 68 11.24 -28.79 5.12
CA ALA A 68 12.01 -29.02 3.92
C ALA A 68 11.24 -28.60 2.66
N GLY A 69 11.99 -28.25 1.61
CA GLY A 69 11.43 -27.97 0.28
C GLY A 69 10.99 -26.51 0.09
N GLN A 70 10.05 -26.30 -0.84
CA GLN A 70 9.51 -24.98 -1.15
C GLN A 70 8.32 -24.68 -0.24
N GLY A 71 8.29 -23.46 0.31
CA GLY A 71 7.15 -22.96 1.07
C GLY A 71 5.98 -22.55 0.19
N GLU A 72 4.85 -22.24 0.82
CA GLU A 72 3.67 -21.70 0.15
C GLU A 72 3.93 -20.29 -0.39
N THR A 73 3.36 -19.99 -1.57
CA THR A 73 3.36 -18.62 -2.11
C THR A 73 2.37 -17.77 -1.31
N VAL A 74 2.87 -16.69 -0.72
CA VAL A 74 2.05 -15.73 0.02
C VAL A 74 1.96 -14.43 -0.77
N GLU A 75 0.73 -13.96 -0.97
CA GLU A 75 0.49 -12.62 -1.48
C GLU A 75 0.48 -11.61 -0.31
N PRO A 76 1.23 -10.49 -0.42
CA PRO A 76 1.13 -9.43 0.56
C PRO A 76 -0.30 -8.87 0.57
N PRO A 77 -0.84 -8.49 1.74
CA PRO A 77 -2.13 -7.82 1.81
C PRO A 77 -2.12 -6.60 0.89
N GLN A 78 -3.17 -6.45 0.06
CA GLN A 78 -3.33 -5.24 -0.74
C GLN A 78 -3.43 -4.05 0.21
N GLU A 79 -2.49 -3.11 0.10
CA GLU A 79 -2.64 -1.83 0.77
C GLU A 79 -3.90 -1.17 0.23
N ALA A 80 -4.87 -0.93 1.13
CA ALA A 80 -6.06 -0.18 0.80
C ALA A 80 -5.63 1.23 0.38
N GLY A 81 -5.60 1.47 -0.93
CA GLY A 81 -5.24 2.76 -1.47
C GLY A 81 -6.15 3.86 -0.91
N PHE A 82 -5.64 5.10 -0.88
CA PHE A 82 -6.43 6.25 -0.46
C PHE A 82 -7.76 6.28 -1.22
N PRO A 83 -8.92 6.34 -0.54
CA PRO A 83 -10.22 6.21 -1.19
C PRO A 83 -10.57 7.50 -1.93
N TRP A 84 -9.98 7.68 -3.11
CA TRP A 84 -10.23 8.83 -3.99
C TRP A 84 -11.71 9.01 -4.30
N THR A 85 -12.47 7.92 -4.31
CA THR A 85 -13.94 7.92 -4.42
C THR A 85 -14.61 8.61 -3.24
N ALA A 86 -14.16 8.36 -2.00
CA ALA A 86 -14.69 9.02 -0.81
C ALA A 86 -14.35 10.52 -0.80
N LEU A 87 -13.14 10.88 -1.24
CA LEU A 87 -12.75 12.29 -1.39
C LEU A 87 -13.62 13.01 -2.44
N GLY A 88 -13.79 12.39 -3.61
CA GLY A 88 -14.62 12.94 -4.70
C GLY A 88 -16.08 13.12 -4.30
N ALA A 89 -16.65 12.16 -3.57
CA ALA A 89 -18.01 12.26 -3.04
C ALA A 89 -18.14 13.43 -2.04
N GLY A 90 -17.16 13.61 -1.15
CA GLY A 90 -17.14 14.73 -0.20
C GLY A 90 -17.11 16.09 -0.89
N VAL A 91 -16.29 16.24 -1.93
CA VAL A 91 -16.20 17.47 -2.73
C VAL A 91 -17.53 17.75 -3.46
N ALA A 92 -18.15 16.72 -4.05
CA ALA A 92 -19.44 16.87 -4.72
C ALA A 92 -20.54 17.36 -3.76
N VAL A 93 -20.61 16.81 -2.55
CA VAL A 93 -21.57 17.24 -1.53
C VAL A 93 -21.35 18.71 -1.13
N LEU A 94 -20.10 19.14 -0.97
CA LEU A 94 -19.78 20.54 -0.67
C LEU A 94 -20.26 21.49 -1.78
N PHE A 95 -20.07 21.12 -3.05
CA PHE A 95 -20.57 21.92 -4.17
C PHE A 95 -22.10 22.00 -4.19
N ILE A 96 -22.80 20.90 -3.89
CA ILE A 96 -24.27 20.88 -3.82
C ILE A 96 -24.76 21.80 -2.70
N VAL A 97 -24.17 21.72 -1.51
CA VAL A 97 -24.54 22.59 -0.38
C VAL A 97 -24.25 24.06 -0.68
N ALA A 98 -23.08 24.36 -1.27
CA ALA A 98 -22.73 25.72 -1.67
C ALA A 98 -23.70 26.28 -2.72
N ALA A 99 -24.07 25.48 -3.73
CA ALA A 99 -25.04 25.87 -4.75
C ALA A 99 -26.43 26.13 -4.16
N LEU A 100 -26.88 25.27 -3.22
CA LEU A 100 -28.14 25.46 -2.51
C LEU A 100 -28.14 26.74 -1.68
N LEU A 101 -27.10 26.97 -0.87
CA LEU A 101 -26.95 28.19 -0.08
C LEU A 101 -26.90 29.44 -0.96
N TRP A 102 -26.13 29.41 -2.04
CA TRP A 102 -26.06 30.50 -3.01
C TRP A 102 -27.44 30.80 -3.62
N SER A 103 -28.15 29.76 -4.06
CA SER A 103 -29.48 29.91 -4.65
C SER A 103 -30.47 30.53 -3.66
N TRP A 104 -30.35 30.17 -2.37
CA TRP A 104 -31.21 30.66 -1.31
C TRP A 104 -30.90 32.13 -0.97
N LEU A 105 -29.62 32.49 -0.90
CA LEU A 105 -29.19 33.89 -0.75
C LEU A 105 -29.62 34.76 -1.94
N ARG A 106 -29.49 34.26 -3.18
CA ARG A 106 -29.95 35.00 -4.37
C ARG A 106 -31.46 35.23 -4.37
N ARG A 107 -32.25 34.22 -4.01
CA ARG A 107 -33.72 34.33 -3.93
C ARG A 107 -34.16 35.37 -2.90
N ARG A 108 -33.42 35.53 -1.80
CA ARG A 108 -33.70 36.54 -0.77
C ARG A 108 -33.51 37.97 -1.28
N ASN A 109 -32.51 38.21 -2.13
CA ASN A 109 -32.24 39.55 -2.68
C ASN A 109 -33.19 39.96 -3.82
N THR A 110 -34.05 39.06 -4.32
CA THR A 110 -35.03 39.39 -5.39
C THR A 110 -36.40 39.80 -4.82
N ALA A 111 -36.55 39.82 -3.48
CA ALA A 111 -37.81 40.16 -2.82
C ALA A 111 -38.02 41.68 -2.60
N GLU A 112 -37.04 42.54 -2.87
CA GLU A 112 -37.14 43.98 -2.60
C GLU A 112 -37.55 44.87 -3.80
N THR A 113 -37.87 44.32 -4.98
CA THR A 113 -38.21 45.14 -6.17
C THR A 113 -39.68 45.04 -6.62
N ARG A 114 -40.61 44.91 -5.67
CA ARG A 114 -42.04 45.20 -5.86
C ARG A 114 -42.66 45.69 -4.55
N ALA A 115 -42.50 46.97 -4.25
CA ALA A 115 -43.39 47.76 -3.40
C ALA A 115 -43.33 49.21 -3.85
#